data_AF-A0AAJ1SFB4-F1
#
_entry.id   AF-A0AAJ1SFB4-F1
#
_cell.length_a   1.000
_cell.length_b   1.000
_cell.length_c   1.000
_cell.angle_alpha   90.00
_cell.angle_beta   90.00
_cell.angle_gamma   90.00
#
_symmetry.space_group_name_H-M   'P 1'
#
loop_
_entity.id
_entity.type
_entity.pdbx_description
1 polymer ?
#
loop_
_entity_poly.entity_id
_entity_poly.type
_entity_poly.pdbx_seq_one_letter_code
_entity_poly.pdbx_strand_id
1 'polypeptide(L)'
;MTLSGQLWRRKAVCFVEMPDAPEVWTPPRKPPLAVLVPLEQMCQRCPVRRECARDAVASEAECGMYAGVWVPERKESNGWSPAMTKLCEVAGLDPGELGFCVAVGVSA
;
A
#
# COMPACT_ATOMS: atom_id res chain seq x y z
N MET A 1 13.81 13.79 7.98
CA MET A 1 13.58 12.87 6.84
C MET A 1 14.50 11.68 6.99
N THR A 2 14.05 10.63 7.66
CA THR A 2 14.87 9.45 7.99
C THR A 2 15.07 8.61 6.73
N LEU A 3 16.30 8.62 6.19
CA LEU A 3 16.74 7.84 5.02
C LEU A 3 16.40 6.34 5.13
N SER A 4 16.24 5.83 6.35
CA SER A 4 15.85 4.44 6.66
C SER A 4 14.46 4.05 6.14
N GLY A 5 13.52 4.99 6.08
CA GLY A 5 12.13 4.73 5.68
C GLY A 5 11.94 4.43 4.19
N GLN A 6 12.94 4.66 3.34
CA GLN A 6 12.86 4.42 1.88
C GLN A 6 13.75 3.28 1.38
N LEU A 7 14.60 2.70 2.23
CA LEU A 7 15.49 1.60 1.84
C LEU A 7 14.71 0.34 1.43
N TRP A 8 13.55 0.10 2.02
CA TRP A 8 12.69 -1.03 1.65
C TRP A 8 12.13 -0.87 0.22
N ARG A 9 11.85 0.36 -0.24
CA ARG A 9 11.33 0.63 -1.59
C ARG A 9 12.27 0.13 -2.69
N ARG A 10 13.59 0.20 -2.46
CA ARG A 10 14.61 -0.31 -3.39
C ARG A 10 14.59 -1.84 -3.54
N LYS A 11 13.99 -2.56 -2.59
CA LYS A 11 13.83 -4.02 -2.61
C LYS A 11 12.42 -4.44 -3.06
N ALA A 12 11.55 -3.48 -3.38
CA ALA A 12 10.19 -3.79 -3.81
C ALA A 12 10.20 -4.37 -5.21
N VAL A 13 9.56 -5.52 -5.39
CA VAL A 13 9.46 -6.20 -6.71
C VAL A 13 8.82 -5.29 -7.75
N CYS A 14 7.82 -4.49 -7.36
CA CYS A 14 7.21 -3.51 -8.26
C CYS A 14 8.20 -2.48 -8.80
N PHE A 15 9.16 -2.05 -7.98
CA PHE A 15 10.20 -1.09 -8.34
C PHE A 15 11.34 -1.74 -9.13
N VAL A 16 11.72 -2.98 -8.79
CA VAL A 16 12.81 -3.71 -9.46
C VAL A 16 12.41 -4.21 -10.84
N GLU A 17 11.22 -4.79 -10.97
CA GLU A 17 10.76 -5.40 -12.22
C GLU A 17 10.10 -4.39 -13.16
N MET A 18 9.49 -3.32 -12.63
CA MET A 18 8.76 -2.33 -13.43
C MET A 18 9.07 -0.88 -13.00
N PRO A 19 10.34 -0.43 -13.09
CA PRO A 19 10.71 0.95 -12.74
C PRO A 19 10.13 1.99 -13.70
N ASP A 20 9.96 1.64 -14.98
CA ASP A 20 9.52 2.55 -16.04
C ASP A 20 8.00 2.71 -16.17
N ALA A 21 7.20 2.05 -15.30
CA ALA A 21 5.74 2.03 -15.42
C ALA A 21 5.02 2.27 -14.06
N PRO A 22 5.24 3.42 -13.39
CA PRO A 22 4.58 3.73 -12.12
C PRO A 22 3.06 3.87 -12.26
N GLU A 23 2.58 4.31 -13.43
CA GLU A 23 1.16 4.46 -13.76
C GLU A 23 0.35 3.17 -13.68
N VAL A 24 1.01 2.01 -13.81
CA VAL A 24 0.37 0.69 -13.65
C VAL A 24 -0.02 0.41 -12.20
N TRP A 25 0.72 0.98 -11.24
CA TRP A 25 0.50 0.80 -9.81
C TRP A 25 -0.45 1.85 -9.22
N THR A 26 -0.50 3.04 -9.81
CA THR A 26 -1.39 4.14 -9.41
C THR A 26 -2.28 4.61 -10.56
N PRO A 27 -3.12 3.74 -11.16
CA PRO A 27 -4.02 4.15 -12.21
C PRO A 27 -5.14 5.04 -11.65
N PRO A 28 -5.61 6.06 -12.40
CA PRO A 28 -6.64 6.99 -11.96
C PRO A 28 -8.03 6.34 -11.81
N ARG A 29 -8.19 5.11 -12.30
CA ARG A 29 -9.42 4.33 -12.19
C ARG A 29 -9.10 2.90 -11.85
N LYS A 30 -10.06 2.23 -11.21
CA LYS A 30 -9.95 0.81 -10.89
C LYS A 30 -9.67 -0.01 -12.16
N PRO A 31 -8.51 -0.68 -12.26
CA PRO A 31 -8.20 -1.49 -13.42
C PRO A 31 -9.06 -2.77 -13.43
N PRO A 32 -9.24 -3.39 -14.62
CA PRO A 32 -10.00 -4.62 -14.73
C PRO A 32 -9.35 -5.76 -13.91
N LEU A 33 -10.16 -6.73 -13.50
CA LEU A 33 -9.70 -7.86 -12.67
C LEU A 33 -8.52 -8.62 -13.29
N ALA A 34 -8.50 -8.73 -14.63
CA ALA A 34 -7.41 -9.37 -15.38
C ALA A 34 -6.04 -8.68 -15.18
N VAL A 35 -6.02 -7.40 -14.80
CA VAL A 35 -4.79 -6.65 -14.47
C VAL A 35 -4.53 -6.68 -12.96
N LEU A 36 -5.58 -6.60 -12.13
CA LEU A 36 -5.44 -6.62 -10.67
C LEU A 36 -4.85 -7.94 -10.15
N VAL A 37 -5.28 -9.09 -10.68
CA VAL A 37 -4.82 -10.40 -10.20
C VAL A 37 -3.31 -10.58 -10.41
N PRO A 38 -2.74 -10.33 -11.61
CA PRO A 38 -1.29 -10.35 -11.80
C PRO A 38 -0.52 -9.41 -10.86
N LEU A 39 -1.00 -8.17 -10.66
CA LEU A 39 -0.35 -7.20 -9.78
C LEU A 39 -0.38 -7.66 -8.31
N GLU A 40 -1.52 -8.23 -7.86
CA GLU A 40 -1.63 -8.83 -6.53
C GLU A 40 -0.62 -9.97 -6.36
N GLN A 41 -0.50 -10.87 -7.34
CA GLN A 41 0.45 -11.98 -7.31
C GLN A 41 1.91 -11.50 -7.23
N MET A 42 2.26 -10.41 -7.92
CA MET A 42 3.57 -9.79 -7.77
C MET A 42 3.80 -9.29 -6.33
N CYS A 43 2.81 -8.64 -5.73
CA CYS A 43 2.91 -8.19 -4.35
C CYS A 43 3.00 -9.34 -3.34
N GLN A 44 2.33 -10.48 -3.58
CA GLN A 44 2.41 -11.66 -2.70
C GLN A 44 3.82 -12.23 -2.61
N ARG A 45 4.63 -12.07 -3.66
CA ARG A 45 6.03 -12.52 -3.72
C ARG A 45 7.03 -11.43 -3.27
N CYS A 46 6.54 -10.24 -2.94
CA CYS A 46 7.39 -9.10 -2.60
C CYS A 46 7.94 -9.24 -1.16
N PRO A 47 9.28 -9.18 -0.95
CA PRO A 47 9.87 -9.38 0.37
C PRO A 47 9.54 -8.23 1.35
N VAL A 48 9.23 -7.05 0.82
CA VAL A 48 8.91 -5.82 1.58
C VAL A 48 7.41 -5.57 1.66
N ARG A 49 6.59 -6.61 1.46
CA ARG A 49 5.12 -6.49 1.46
C ARG A 49 4.58 -5.89 2.76
N ARG A 50 5.16 -6.23 3.91
CA ARG A 50 4.74 -5.70 5.21
C ARG A 50 5.11 -4.23 5.36
N GLU A 51 6.33 -3.84 5.02
CA GLU A 51 6.75 -2.44 5.03
C GLU A 51 5.92 -1.59 4.08
N CYS A 52 5.60 -2.10 2.88
CA CYS A 52 4.72 -1.44 1.93
C CYS A 52 3.32 -1.18 2.50
N ALA A 53 2.76 -2.16 3.21
CA ALA A 53 1.46 -2.00 3.85
C ALA A 53 1.51 -0.98 5.00
N ARG A 54 2.55 -1.01 5.82
CA ARG A 54 2.76 -0.03 6.91
C ARG A 54 2.87 1.39 6.38
N ASP A 55 3.66 1.60 5.34
CA ASP A 55 3.84 2.91 4.70
C ASP A 55 2.53 3.43 4.08
N ALA A 56 1.76 2.55 3.44
CA ALA A 56 0.47 2.89 2.85
C ALA A 56 -0.59 3.28 3.89
N VAL A 57 -0.61 2.58 5.04
CA VAL A 57 -1.49 2.93 6.18
C VAL A 57 -1.04 4.24 6.81
N ALA A 58 0.25 4.38 7.13
CA ALA A 58 0.80 5.56 7.79
C ALA A 58 0.66 6.84 6.93
N SER A 59 0.72 6.70 5.61
CA SER A 59 0.56 7.81 4.67
C SER A 59 -0.89 8.02 4.23
N GLU A 60 -1.85 7.26 4.78
CA GLU A 60 -3.26 7.26 4.38
C GLU A 60 -3.44 7.23 2.86
N ALA A 61 -2.83 6.24 2.18
CA ALA A 61 -2.75 6.22 0.72
C ALA A 61 -4.10 6.52 0.05
N GLU A 62 -4.10 7.47 -0.88
CA GLU A 62 -5.33 8.03 -1.44
C GLU A 62 -5.89 7.17 -2.58
N CYS A 63 -5.02 6.57 -3.41
CA CYS A 63 -5.40 5.67 -4.50
C CYS A 63 -4.21 4.81 -4.98
N GLY A 64 -4.50 3.62 -5.52
CA GLY A 64 -3.50 2.75 -6.16
C GLY A 64 -3.41 1.36 -5.55
N MET A 65 -2.37 0.62 -5.91
CA MET A 65 -2.15 -0.76 -5.46
C MET A 65 -0.95 -0.86 -4.52
N TYR A 66 -1.20 -1.32 -3.29
CA TYR A 66 -0.21 -1.38 -2.22
C TYR A 66 -0.24 -2.75 -1.54
N ALA A 67 0.91 -3.41 -1.40
CA ALA A 67 1.03 -4.71 -0.73
C ALA A 67 0.03 -5.80 -1.22
N GLY A 68 -0.46 -5.67 -2.45
CA GLY A 68 -1.46 -6.54 -3.08
C GLY A 68 -2.91 -6.11 -2.86
N VAL A 69 -3.16 -5.00 -2.18
CA VAL A 69 -4.49 -4.44 -1.93
C VAL A 69 -4.73 -3.25 -2.84
N TRP A 70 -5.86 -3.28 -3.55
CA TRP A 70 -6.35 -2.12 -4.29
C TRP A 70 -6.99 -1.12 -3.33
N VAL A 71 -6.47 0.10 -3.31
CA VAL A 71 -7.00 1.25 -2.58
C VAL A 71 -7.77 2.13 -3.57
N PRO A 72 -9.10 2.19 -3.46
CA PRO A 72 -9.89 3.10 -4.28
C PRO A 72 -9.74 4.54 -3.79
N GLU A 73 -10.09 5.49 -4.65
CA GLU A 73 -10.01 6.91 -4.31
C GLU A 73 -10.84 7.25 -3.06
N ARG A 74 -10.19 7.83 -2.05
CA ARG A 74 -10.80 8.09 -0.73
C ARG A 74 -12.10 8.88 -0.81
N LYS A 75 -12.19 9.84 -1.74
CA LYS A 75 -13.36 10.73 -1.89
C LYS A 75 -14.54 10.08 -2.60
N GLU A 76 -14.30 9.07 -3.43
CA GLU A 76 -15.32 8.52 -4.33
C GLU A 76 -15.85 7.15 -3.90
N SER A 77 -15.29 6.52 -2.87
CA SER A 77 -15.60 5.12 -2.57
C SER A 77 -15.63 4.76 -1.09
N ASN A 78 -16.78 4.22 -0.64
CA ASN A 78 -16.93 3.49 0.63
C ASN A 78 -15.98 2.29 0.78
N GLY A 79 -15.23 1.94 -0.27
CA GLY A 79 -14.24 0.86 -0.28
C GLY A 79 -12.86 1.23 0.27
N TRP A 80 -12.60 2.50 0.62
CA TRP A 80 -11.30 2.90 1.17
C TRP A 80 -11.04 2.33 2.56
N SER A 81 -12.00 2.44 3.49
CA SER A 81 -11.89 1.89 4.84
C SER A 81 -11.63 0.37 4.88
N PRO A 82 -12.33 -0.48 4.11
CA PRO A 82 -12.00 -1.91 4.06
C PRO A 82 -10.66 -2.18 3.37
N ALA A 83 -10.19 -1.33 2.44
CA ALA A 83 -8.85 -1.45 1.88
C ALA A 83 -7.76 -1.15 2.92
N MET A 84 -7.95 -0.10 3.73
CA MET A 84 -7.03 0.23 4.84
C MET A 84 -7.01 -0.86 5.91
N THR A 85 -8.17 -1.44 6.22
CA THR A 85 -8.26 -2.58 7.16
C THR A 85 -7.41 -3.74 6.68
N LYS A 86 -7.52 -4.11 5.40
CA LYS A 86 -6.69 -5.16 4.79
C LYS A 86 -5.20 -4.83 4.79
N LEU A 87 -4.84 -3.56 4.58
CA LEU A 87 -3.45 -3.13 4.67
C LEU A 87 -2.92 -3.25 6.10
N CYS A 88 -3.70 -2.92 7.13
CA CYS A 88 -3.32 -3.15 8.52
C CYS A 88 -3.07 -4.63 8.81
N GLU A 89 -3.95 -5.52 8.32
CA GLU A 89 -3.76 -6.98 8.45
C GLU A 89 -2.44 -7.43 7.81
N VAL A 90 -2.13 -6.95 6.60
CA VAL A 90 -0.87 -7.28 5.90
C VAL A 90 0.35 -6.68 6.62
N ALA A 91 0.21 -5.49 7.19
CA ALA A 91 1.23 -4.80 7.96
C ALA A 91 1.51 -5.48 9.33
N GLY A 92 0.61 -6.37 9.77
CA GLY A 92 0.62 -6.96 11.10
C GLY A 92 0.39 -5.91 12.19
N LEU A 93 -0.46 -4.91 11.91
CA LEU A 93 -0.88 -3.90 12.87
C LEU A 93 -2.22 -4.35 13.49
N ASP A 94 -2.33 -4.27 14.81
CA ASP A 94 -3.59 -4.55 15.48
C ASP A 94 -4.63 -3.48 15.11
N PRO A 95 -5.86 -3.86 14.75
CA PRO A 95 -6.92 -2.92 14.34
C PRO A 95 -7.33 -1.95 15.47
N GLY A 96 -6.94 -2.22 16.71
CA GLY A 96 -7.11 -1.33 17.86
C GLY A 96 -6.14 -0.13 17.88
N GLU A 97 -5.05 -0.17 17.11
CA GLU A 97 -4.05 0.91 17.05
C GLU A 97 -4.33 1.94 15.94
N LEU A 98 -5.36 1.72 15.10
CA LEU A 98 -5.78 2.69 14.07
C LEU A 98 -6.27 4.02 14.67
N GLY A 99 -6.79 4.01 15.91
CA GLY A 99 -7.11 5.23 16.65
C GLY A 99 -5.88 6.01 17.13
N PHE A 100 -4.71 5.36 17.20
CA PHE A 100 -3.46 5.97 17.68
C PHE A 100 -2.52 6.35 16.53
N CYS A 101 -2.48 5.58 15.44
CA CYS A 101 -1.62 5.88 14.29
C CYS A 101 -2.09 7.11 13.47
N VAL A 102 -3.39 7.36 13.38
CA VAL A 102 -3.92 8.61 12.77
C VAL A 102 -3.75 9.80 13.73
N ALA A 103 -3.70 9.56 15.04
CA ALA A 103 -3.59 10.61 16.06
C ALA A 103 -2.14 11.01 16.41
N VAL A 104 -1.17 10.11 16.27
CA VAL A 104 0.21 10.38 16.64
C VAL A 104 1.12 10.16 15.44
N GLY A 105 1.47 11.27 14.79
CA GLY A 105 2.72 11.37 14.05
C GLY A 105 3.89 11.11 15.00
N VAL A 106 4.30 9.85 15.14
CA VAL A 106 5.50 9.53 15.91
C VAL A 106 6.70 9.65 14.99
N SER A 107 7.38 10.79 15.10
CA SER A 107 8.83 10.82 14.95
C SER A 107 9.44 10.20 16.21
N ALA A 108 10.17 9.10 16.07
CA ALA A 108 11.16 8.64 17.03
C ALA A 108 12.35 8.07 16.26
#